data_AF-A0A2S7ZM49-F1
#
_entry.id   AF-A0A2S7ZM49-F1
#
_cell.length_a   1.000
_cell.length_b   1.000
_cell.length_c   1.000
_cell.angle_alpha   90.00
_cell.angle_beta   90.00
_cell.angle_gamma   90.00
#
_symmetry.space_group_name_H-M   'P 1'
#
loop_
_entity.id
_entity.type
_entity.pdbx_description
1 polymer ?
#
loop_
_entity_poly.entity_id
_entity_poly.type
_entity_poly.pdbx_seq_one_letter_code
_entity_poly.pdbx_strand_id
1 'polypeptide(L)'
;MNRSCFKLSRLPAVVKIYVGFVLFVSILMGLIYFHAYINRPEQMQSLQLYEQKLETISSKKVNEKYYASGRASQNNNLEITYDSVTIDDVKEILSKQNIGWNEISKNRIVGHDYDTNVYIELFKERGSNKVVLILQKRN
;
A
#
# COMPACT_ATOMS: atom_id res chain seq x y z
N MET A 1 52.71 -15.88 2.95
CA MET A 1 51.93 -15.42 1.79
C MET A 1 50.52 -15.97 1.91
N ASN A 2 49.52 -15.09 1.84
CA ASN A 2 48.17 -15.26 2.37
C ASN A 2 47.38 -16.37 1.65
N ARG A 3 46.93 -17.42 2.37
CA ARG A 3 46.03 -18.46 1.83
C ARG A 3 44.58 -18.04 2.08
N SER A 4 44.01 -17.19 1.24
CA SER A 4 42.54 -17.10 1.18
C SER A 4 42.01 -18.31 0.40
N CYS A 5 41.60 -19.34 1.14
CA CYS A 5 41.24 -20.66 0.61
C CYS A 5 39.78 -20.70 0.11
N PHE A 6 39.37 -19.78 -0.77
CA PHE A 6 38.09 -19.94 -1.46
C PHE A 6 38.31 -20.79 -2.72
N LYS A 7 38.25 -22.12 -2.56
CA LYS A 7 38.49 -23.14 -3.61
C LYS A 7 37.36 -23.21 -4.65
N LEU A 8 36.89 -22.08 -5.17
CA LEU A 8 35.90 -22.08 -6.25
C LEU A 8 36.45 -22.80 -7.50
N SER A 9 37.74 -22.65 -7.78
CA SER A 9 38.41 -23.23 -8.94
C SER A 9 38.41 -24.77 -8.97
N ARG A 10 38.34 -25.43 -7.82
CA ARG A 10 38.44 -26.90 -7.66
C ARG A 10 37.10 -27.64 -7.79
N LEU A 11 35.99 -26.90 -7.88
CA LEU A 11 34.65 -27.48 -7.97
C LEU A 11 34.31 -27.91 -9.41
N PRO A 12 33.53 -28.98 -9.60
CA PRO A 12 33.00 -29.37 -10.91
C PRO A 12 32.25 -28.21 -11.57
N ALA A 13 32.32 -28.09 -12.89
CA ALA A 13 31.70 -26.99 -13.64
C ALA A 13 30.20 -26.83 -13.32
N VAL A 14 29.49 -27.94 -13.19
CA VAL A 14 28.07 -27.98 -12.80
C VAL A 14 27.82 -27.30 -11.45
N VAL A 15 28.67 -27.55 -10.45
CA VAL A 15 28.55 -26.94 -9.11
C VAL A 15 28.77 -25.43 -9.18
N LYS A 16 29.71 -24.95 -10.01
CA LYS A 16 29.95 -23.52 -10.21
C LYS A 16 28.73 -22.83 -10.83
N ILE A 17 28.05 -23.48 -11.78
CA ILE A 17 26.82 -22.97 -12.39
C ILE A 17 25.70 -22.86 -11.34
N TYR A 18 25.50 -23.89 -10.52
CA TYR A 18 24.51 -23.84 -9.45
C TYR A 18 24.80 -22.73 -8.43
N VAL A 19 26.06 -22.58 -8.00
CA VAL A 19 26.46 -21.51 -7.09
C VAL A 19 26.22 -20.13 -7.70
N GLY A 20 26.58 -19.95 -8.98
CA GLY A 20 26.30 -18.72 -9.72
C GLY A 20 24.81 -18.42 -9.85
N PHE A 21 24.00 -19.45 -10.12
CA PHE A 21 22.54 -19.33 -10.21
C PHE A 21 21.91 -18.97 -8.86
N VAL A 22 22.33 -19.62 -7.77
CA VAL A 22 21.85 -19.30 -6.41
C VAL A 22 22.19 -17.86 -6.04
N LEU A 23 23.42 -17.41 -6.35
CA LEU A 23 23.83 -16.01 -6.16
C LEU A 23 22.98 -15.05 -6.99
N PHE A 24 22.75 -15.37 -8.26
CA PHE A 24 21.94 -14.55 -9.15
C PHE A 24 20.50 -14.40 -8.67
N VAL A 25 19.84 -15.51 -8.30
CA VAL A 25 18.47 -15.49 -7.75
C VAL A 25 18.42 -14.73 -6.42
N SER A 26 19.43 -14.90 -5.56
CA SER A 26 19.52 -14.16 -4.29
C SER A 26 19.62 -12.65 -4.51
N ILE A 27 20.45 -12.22 -5.45
CA ILE A 27 20.58 -10.79 -5.81
C ILE A 27 19.29 -10.26 -6.41
N LEU A 28 18.64 -11.02 -7.30
CA LEU A 28 17.37 -10.61 -7.91
C LEU A 28 16.28 -10.41 -6.84
N MET A 29 16.17 -11.33 -5.89
CA MET A 29 15.25 -11.17 -4.75
C MET A 29 15.61 -9.96 -3.87
N GLY A 30 16.89 -9.72 -3.62
CA GLY A 30 17.36 -8.55 -2.88
C GLY A 30 16.98 -7.23 -3.56
N LEU A 31 17.11 -7.13 -4.88
CA LEU A 31 16.75 -5.94 -5.65
C LEU A 31 15.24 -5.66 -5.62
N ILE A 32 14.40 -6.69 -5.75
CA ILE A 32 12.95 -6.54 -5.65
C ILE A 32 12.56 -6.01 -4.26
N TYR A 33 13.15 -6.58 -3.20
CA TYR A 33 12.90 -6.12 -1.83
C TYR A 33 13.37 -4.67 -1.62
N PHE A 34 14.55 -4.33 -2.11
CA PHE A 34 15.11 -2.98 -2.01
C PHE A 34 14.26 -1.94 -2.74
N HIS A 35 13.75 -2.26 -3.93
CA HIS A 35 12.84 -1.40 -4.68
C HIS A 35 11.54 -1.13 -3.91
N ALA A 36 10.94 -2.17 -3.33
CA ALA A 36 9.74 -2.02 -2.50
C ALA A 36 10.03 -1.17 -1.24
N TYR A 37 11.21 -1.29 -0.65
CA TYR A 37 11.62 -0.48 0.49
C TYR A 37 11.75 1.01 0.15
N ILE A 38 12.33 1.36 -1.01
CA ILE A 38 12.48 2.75 -1.47
C ILE A 38 11.13 3.41 -1.75
N ASN A 39 10.16 2.69 -2.32
CA ASN A 39 8.85 3.28 -2.68
C ASN A 39 7.93 3.45 -1.46
N ARG A 40 8.21 2.77 -0.34
CA ARG A 40 7.40 2.82 0.88
C ARG A 40 7.17 4.25 1.44
N PRO A 41 8.20 5.12 1.59
CA PRO A 41 7.99 6.50 2.04
C PRO A 41 7.06 7.30 1.11
N GLU A 42 7.19 7.14 -0.21
CA GLU A 42 6.30 7.82 -1.17
C GLU A 42 4.85 7.37 -1.01
N GLN A 43 4.63 6.07 -0.82
CA GLN A 43 3.30 5.55 -0.54
C GLN A 43 2.72 6.14 0.76
N MET A 44 3.50 6.20 1.83
CA MET A 44 3.08 6.80 3.09
C MET A 44 2.74 8.29 2.93
N GLN A 45 3.55 9.06 2.19
CA GLN A 45 3.26 10.47 1.91
C GLN A 45 1.94 10.66 1.17
N SER A 46 1.65 9.80 0.19
CA SER A 46 0.38 9.87 -0.54
C SER A 46 -0.84 9.63 0.37
N LEU A 47 -0.73 8.72 1.34
CA LEU A 47 -1.79 8.47 2.32
C LEU A 47 -1.93 9.63 3.31
N GLN A 48 -0.82 10.19 3.79
CA GLN A 48 -0.82 11.36 4.67
C GLN A 48 -1.45 12.59 4.00
N LEU A 49 -1.25 12.77 2.69
CA LEU A 49 -1.92 13.83 1.93
C LEU A 49 -3.45 13.67 1.97
N TYR A 50 -3.93 12.43 1.92
CA TYR A 50 -5.36 12.15 2.05
C TYR A 50 -5.88 12.38 3.48
N GLU A 51 -5.11 12.05 4.51
CA GLU A 51 -5.47 12.41 5.88
C GLU A 51 -5.63 13.92 6.06
N GLN A 52 -4.71 14.70 5.50
CA GLN A 52 -4.79 16.16 5.55
C GLN A 52 -6.03 16.68 4.83
N LYS A 53 -6.39 16.09 3.67
CA LYS A 53 -7.65 16.45 2.98
C LYS A 53 -8.89 16.15 3.83
N LEU A 54 -8.84 15.09 4.63
CA LEU A 54 -9.92 14.65 5.51
C LEU A 54 -9.87 15.25 6.91
N GLU A 55 -8.96 16.21 7.15
CA GLU A 55 -8.79 16.88 8.44
C GLU A 55 -10.07 17.60 8.90
N THR A 56 -10.88 18.07 7.96
CA THR A 56 -12.17 18.72 8.22
C THR A 56 -13.17 17.83 8.96
N ILE A 57 -13.10 16.51 8.76
CA ILE A 57 -13.93 15.51 9.46
C ILE A 57 -13.16 14.75 10.54
N SER A 58 -11.95 15.18 10.88
CA SER A 58 -11.11 14.53 11.89
C SER A 58 -11.77 14.45 13.27
N SER A 59 -12.61 15.44 13.63
CA SER A 59 -13.35 15.45 14.91
C SER A 59 -14.35 14.31 15.05
N LYS A 60 -14.73 13.67 13.94
CA LYS A 60 -15.64 12.52 13.88
C LYS A 60 -14.91 11.19 13.79
N LYS A 61 -13.57 11.21 13.74
CA LYS A 61 -12.74 10.01 13.66
C LYS A 61 -12.79 9.25 14.98
N VAL A 62 -13.20 7.99 14.92
CA VAL A 62 -13.27 7.07 16.07
C VAL A 62 -12.07 6.14 16.10
N ASN A 63 -11.57 5.74 14.94
CA ASN A 63 -10.45 4.83 14.83
C ASN A 63 -9.61 5.13 13.59
N GLU A 64 -8.32 4.83 13.68
CA GLU A 64 -7.35 4.93 12.60
C GLU A 64 -6.37 3.76 12.69
N LYS A 65 -6.12 3.10 11.57
CA LYS A 65 -5.22 1.95 11.51
C LYS A 65 -4.39 1.98 10.24
N TYR A 66 -3.08 1.96 10.44
CA TYR A 66 -2.11 1.69 9.40
C TYR A 66 -1.76 0.22 9.36
N TYR A 67 -1.79 -0.37 8.16
CA TYR A 67 -1.34 -1.73 7.96
C TYR A 67 -0.83 -1.92 6.55
N ALA A 68 -0.05 -2.97 6.35
CA ALA A 68 0.46 -3.34 5.04
C ALA A 68 -0.32 -4.55 4.50
N SER A 69 -0.62 -4.53 3.21
CA SER A 69 -1.47 -5.51 2.52
C SER A 69 -0.89 -5.89 1.16
N GLY A 70 -1.48 -6.90 0.51
CA GLY A 70 -1.04 -7.39 -0.79
C GLY A 70 0.07 -8.44 -0.73
N ARG A 71 0.60 -8.83 -1.90
CA ARG A 71 1.68 -9.83 -1.97
C ARG A 71 2.94 -9.25 -1.34
N ALA A 72 3.54 -9.98 -0.41
CA ALA A 72 4.70 -9.55 0.37
C ALA A 72 4.54 -8.22 1.13
N SER A 73 3.30 -7.81 1.47
CA SER A 73 3.05 -6.59 2.26
C SER A 73 3.51 -5.28 1.58
N GLN A 74 3.47 -5.25 0.24
CA GLN A 74 4.00 -4.14 -0.55
C GLN A 74 3.12 -2.89 -0.55
N ASN A 75 1.82 -3.01 -0.28
CA ASN A 75 0.88 -1.88 -0.31
C ASN A 75 0.64 -1.37 1.09
N ASN A 76 0.87 -0.08 1.33
CA ASN A 76 0.43 0.55 2.57
C ASN A 76 -1.05 0.93 2.45
N ASN A 77 -1.78 0.60 3.51
CA ASN A 77 -3.18 0.93 3.65
C ASN A 77 -3.39 1.78 4.91
N LEU A 78 -4.35 2.68 4.80
CA LEU A 78 -4.86 3.48 5.90
C LEU A 78 -6.36 3.23 5.98
N GLU A 79 -6.82 2.75 7.14
CA GLU A 79 -8.23 2.56 7.43
C GLU A 79 -8.65 3.53 8.52
N ILE A 80 -9.68 4.33 8.23
CA ILE A 80 -10.25 5.30 9.14
C ILE A 80 -11.71 4.98 9.33
N THR A 81 -12.16 4.93 10.59
CA THR A 81 -13.58 4.82 10.93
C THR A 81 -14.07 6.16 11.46
N TYR A 82 -15.08 6.71 10.81
CA TYR A 82 -15.79 7.91 11.24
C TYR A 82 -17.14 7.54 11.82
N ASP A 83 -17.59 8.28 12.84
CA ASP A 83 -18.94 8.20 13.37
C ASP A 83 -19.74 9.45 13.02
N SER A 84 -21.04 9.28 12.73
CA SER A 84 -21.93 10.37 12.32
C SER A 84 -21.44 11.15 11.08
N VAL A 85 -20.82 10.45 10.14
CA VAL A 85 -20.41 10.94 8.81
C VAL A 85 -21.07 10.06 7.75
N THR A 86 -21.43 10.62 6.60
CA THR A 86 -21.99 9.88 5.47
C THR A 86 -20.96 9.64 4.38
N ILE A 87 -21.24 8.70 3.48
CA ILE A 87 -20.39 8.46 2.30
C ILE A 87 -20.33 9.73 1.42
N ASP A 88 -21.45 10.45 1.32
CA ASP A 88 -21.53 11.66 0.50
C ASP A 88 -20.69 12.81 1.06
N ASP A 89 -20.63 12.97 2.39
CA ASP A 89 -19.75 13.96 3.03
C ASP A 89 -18.27 13.71 2.64
N VAL A 90 -17.84 12.44 2.65
CA VAL A 90 -16.46 12.08 2.26
C VAL A 90 -16.23 12.30 0.77
N LYS A 91 -17.21 11.95 -0.08
CA LYS A 91 -17.13 12.22 -1.53
C LYS A 91 -17.05 13.71 -1.82
N GLU A 92 -17.78 14.54 -1.09
CA GLU A 92 -17.76 15.99 -1.24
C GLU A 92 -16.38 16.57 -0.91
N ILE A 93 -15.77 16.13 0.20
CA ILE A 93 -14.42 16.56 0.58
C ILE A 93 -13.39 16.17 -0.49
N LEU A 94 -13.54 14.97 -1.06
CA LEU A 94 -12.65 14.43 -2.09
C LEU A 94 -13.05 14.84 -3.52
N SER A 95 -14.11 15.65 -3.70
CA SER A 95 -14.65 16.01 -5.01
C SER A 95 -13.71 16.83 -5.90
N LYS A 96 -12.75 17.53 -5.28
CA LYS A 96 -11.71 18.30 -5.98
C LYS A 96 -10.67 17.42 -6.66
N GLN A 97 -10.66 16.13 -6.35
CA GLN A 97 -9.68 15.18 -6.87
C GLN A 97 -10.23 14.48 -8.11
N ASN A 98 -9.34 14.05 -9.00
CA ASN A 98 -9.69 13.31 -10.20
C ASN A 98 -10.00 11.84 -9.88
N ILE A 99 -11.07 11.61 -9.12
CA ILE A 99 -11.48 10.28 -8.64
C ILE A 99 -12.61 9.75 -9.52
N GLY A 100 -12.36 8.60 -10.16
CA GLY A 100 -13.39 7.79 -10.79
C GLY A 100 -14.16 6.99 -9.73
N TRP A 101 -15.36 7.42 -9.37
CA TRP A 101 -16.23 6.72 -8.43
C TRP A 101 -17.03 5.61 -9.11
N ASN A 102 -17.10 4.45 -8.46
CA ASN A 102 -17.87 3.29 -8.87
C ASN A 102 -18.71 2.77 -7.70
N GLU A 103 -20.03 2.85 -7.84
CA GLU A 103 -20.98 2.38 -6.82
C GLU A 103 -21.14 0.86 -6.90
N ILE A 104 -20.71 0.17 -5.84
CA ILE A 104 -20.81 -1.29 -5.76
C ILE A 104 -22.14 -1.71 -5.13
N SER A 105 -22.60 -0.96 -4.13
CA SER A 105 -23.91 -1.15 -3.49
C SER A 105 -24.34 0.13 -2.77
N LYS A 106 -25.59 0.17 -2.28
CA LYS A 106 -26.12 1.31 -1.50
C LYS A 106 -25.26 1.71 -0.30
N ASN A 107 -24.47 0.77 0.24
CA ASN A 107 -23.65 1.01 1.42
C ASN A 107 -22.15 0.94 1.11
N ARG A 108 -21.72 0.79 -0.15
CA ARG A 108 -20.32 0.61 -0.52
C ARG A 108 -20.02 1.24 -1.88
N ILE A 109 -19.06 2.15 -1.91
CA ILE A 109 -18.54 2.79 -3.11
C ILE A 109 -17.03 2.67 -3.14
N VAL A 110 -16.48 2.53 -4.35
CA VAL A 110 -15.04 2.45 -4.58
C VAL A 110 -14.65 3.60 -5.50
N GLY A 111 -13.60 4.33 -5.15
CA GLY A 111 -13.00 5.38 -5.97
C GLY A 111 -11.59 5.00 -6.40
N HIS A 112 -11.18 5.45 -7.57
CA HIS A 112 -9.79 5.40 -8.02
C HIS A 112 -9.33 6.80 -8.40
N ASP A 113 -8.32 7.31 -7.69
CA ASP A 113 -7.65 8.56 -8.02
C ASP A 113 -6.61 8.29 -9.11
N TYR A 114 -6.85 8.83 -10.30
CA TYR A 114 -5.98 8.63 -11.47
C TYR A 114 -4.66 9.38 -11.37
N ASP A 115 -4.59 10.46 -10.59
CA ASP A 115 -3.39 11.29 -10.47
C ASP A 115 -2.42 10.67 -9.46
N THR A 116 -2.95 10.15 -8.35
CA THR A 116 -2.13 9.61 -7.25
C THR A 116 -2.13 8.09 -7.18
N ASN A 117 -2.86 7.37 -8.04
CA ASN A 117 -3.02 5.91 -8.01
C ASN A 117 -3.44 5.38 -6.61
N VAL A 118 -4.26 6.15 -5.90
CA VAL A 118 -4.84 5.77 -4.61
C VAL A 118 -6.23 5.20 -4.85
N TYR A 119 -6.45 3.99 -4.36
CA TYR A 119 -7.76 3.37 -4.30
C TYR A 119 -8.43 3.73 -2.99
N ILE A 120 -9.69 4.12 -3.10
CA ILE A 120 -10.51 4.61 -2.01
C ILE A 120 -11.69 3.66 -1.90
N GLU A 121 -11.93 3.10 -0.74
CA GLU A 121 -13.11 2.29 -0.49
C GLU A 121 -13.87 2.88 0.68
N LEU A 122 -15.13 3.21 0.45
CA LEU A 122 -16.02 3.78 1.44
C LEU A 122 -17.19 2.84 1.64
N PHE A 123 -17.47 2.48 2.88
CA PHE A 123 -18.68 1.73 3.19
C PHE A 123 -19.28 2.10 4.54
N LYS A 124 -20.61 2.03 4.61
CA LYS A 124 -21.37 2.23 5.83
C LYS A 124 -21.55 0.89 6.54
N GLU A 125 -21.17 0.83 7.81
CA GLU A 125 -21.35 -0.35 8.64
C GLU A 125 -22.86 -0.63 8.86
N ARG A 126 -23.28 -1.89 8.70
CA ARG A 126 -24.69 -2.25 8.79
C ARG A 126 -25.18 -2.11 10.24
N GLY A 127 -26.28 -1.38 10.43
CA GLY A 127 -26.87 -1.16 11.75
C GLY A 127 -26.12 -0.12 12.60
N SER A 128 -25.21 0.63 11.98
CA SER A 128 -24.35 1.63 12.62
C SER A 128 -24.38 2.92 11.79
N ASN A 129 -24.11 4.06 12.43
CA ASN A 129 -23.91 5.34 11.74
C ASN A 129 -22.44 5.56 11.35
N LYS A 130 -21.62 4.52 11.48
CA LYS A 130 -20.20 4.58 11.13
C LYS A 130 -19.96 4.37 9.66
N VAL A 131 -19.03 5.15 9.13
CA VAL A 131 -18.47 4.99 7.78
C VAL A 131 -17.01 4.61 7.92
N VAL A 132 -16.62 3.55 7.23
CA VAL A 132 -15.25 3.10 7.13
C VAL A 132 -14.70 3.54 5.79
N LEU A 133 -13.54 4.20 5.85
CA LEU A 133 -12.75 4.61 4.72
C LEU A 133 -11.47 3.79 4.70
N ILE A 134 -11.17 3.16 3.57
CA ILE A 134 -9.90 2.48 3.32
C ILE A 134 -9.21 3.19 2.15
N LEU A 135 -8.00 3.64 2.39
CA LEU A 135 -7.11 4.22 1.39
C LEU A 135 -5.98 3.23 1.13
N GLN A 136 -5.78 2.88 -0.13
CA GLN A 136 -4.74 1.96 -0.57
C GLN A 136 -3.97 2.58 -1.73
N LYS A 137 -2.69 2.90 -1.50
CA LYS A 137 -1.79 3.25 -2.59
C LYS A 137 -1.31 1.96 -3.27
N ARG A 138 -1.51 1.86 -4.58
CA ARG A 138 -0.94 0.75 -5.37
C ARG A 138 0.30 1.20 -6.13
N ASN A 139 1.26 0.30 -6.25
CA ASN A 139 2.49 0.47 -7.03
C ASN A 139 2.29 0.12 -8.49
#